data_AF-A0A976KUY1-F1
#
_entry.id   AF-A0A976KUY1-F1
#
_cell.length_a   1.000
_cell.length_b   1.000
_cell.length_c   1.000
_cell.angle_alpha   90.00
_cell.angle_beta   90.00
_cell.angle_gamma   90.00
#
_symmetry.space_group_name_H-M   'P 1'
#
loop_
_entity.id
_entity.type
_entity.pdbx_description
1 polymer ?
#
loop_
_entity_poly.entity_id
_entity_poly.type
_entity_poly.pdbx_seq_one_letter_code
_entity_poly.pdbx_strand_id
1 'polypeptide(L)'
;MRVMIVAGLLVGACTPAPEIHHAPLTPVVACQEAFLCALECADCWGSDCQYNSLCTERCAGRWDEPTECVGWQPGEYGAALAWSCDDSSTSWTDVPGKCPRSKMNQCACRWDHYSCSPRFCEDPEVWVPDHDDPGTDSSADSSTGETEDTGWTDDTGPSDTSADTDTGSDTGDGDEPQPDVAVRWVRQWGTGVNDEATSIAVGSDGSVYVAGSTRGQLGADSENAGGWDAALVRFDATGSWQWTRQWGSTGNDRARAVVVDAEGNAIVAGVAGGALGGAPSHGQQDAFVARFAPDGARHYVSTWGTSADEHVDSIQLGVALDVHVVGLTSGRTRVGGDDTDVFLSTFDAGSGALRDVVTWGSAADEVAVDATFDPVSGQLFVAGTTMGDVFGPNAGRADVFAVAHRPGAGDVWTRQWGGAEYDLGAATQWSPDGTLYVAGTGGGDLFLLAYDASGSLGGVRWWGSSALDAAYDVAVAPGGRAYVVGSSRGQLGAESAGQEDIFISAFEDLTLQWQMQLGTSAGDLALAATTGPDGGLYLAGHTLGDLGGPNAGKADGFVVRLEAIEAEDR
;
A
#
# COMPACT_ATOMS: atom_id res chain seq x y z
N MET A 1 35.41 -40.09 9.00
CA MET A 1 35.64 -41.07 7.91
C MET A 1 34.47 -40.92 6.94
N ARG A 2 34.76 -40.65 5.66
CA ARG A 2 33.80 -40.22 4.63
C ARG A 2 32.72 -41.28 4.35
N VAL A 3 31.46 -40.86 4.24
CA VAL A 3 30.39 -41.65 3.62
C VAL A 3 30.29 -41.23 2.15
N MET A 4 30.69 -42.13 1.26
CA MET A 4 30.42 -42.07 -0.19
C MET A 4 29.09 -42.78 -0.44
N ILE A 5 28.13 -42.11 -1.06
CA ILE A 5 26.98 -42.77 -1.69
C ILE A 5 27.28 -42.91 -3.18
N VAL A 6 27.27 -44.16 -3.64
CA VAL A 6 27.52 -44.58 -5.02
C VAL A 6 26.20 -44.56 -5.80
N ALA A 7 26.26 -43.98 -7.00
CA ALA A 7 25.19 -44.00 -8.00
C ALA A 7 24.98 -45.42 -8.56
N GLY A 8 23.72 -45.85 -8.61
CA GLY A 8 23.28 -47.08 -9.28
C GLY A 8 22.38 -46.76 -10.47
N LEU A 9 22.91 -46.98 -11.67
CA LEU A 9 22.18 -47.02 -12.94
C LEU A 9 21.26 -48.26 -12.96
N LEU A 10 20.00 -48.09 -13.39
CA LEU A 10 19.17 -49.18 -13.92
C LEU A 10 18.48 -48.70 -15.19
N VAL A 11 18.87 -49.37 -16.29
CA VAL A 11 18.37 -49.22 -17.65
C VAL A 11 17.12 -50.10 -17.79
N GLY A 12 16.01 -49.52 -18.23
CA GLY A 12 14.77 -50.23 -18.59
C GLY A 12 14.25 -49.74 -19.94
N ALA A 13 14.12 -50.66 -20.90
CA ALA A 13 13.93 -50.43 -22.32
C ALA A 13 12.47 -50.09 -22.73
N CYS A 14 12.35 -49.35 -23.84
CA CYS A 14 11.12 -49.05 -24.58
C CYS A 14 10.44 -50.28 -25.21
N THR A 15 9.11 -50.27 -25.29
CA THR A 15 8.28 -50.77 -26.41
C THR A 15 6.82 -50.22 -26.27
N PRO A 16 5.99 -50.19 -27.34
CA PRO A 16 5.30 -48.97 -27.79
C PRO A 16 3.83 -48.80 -27.36
N ALA A 17 3.36 -47.57 -27.53
CA ALA A 17 1.98 -47.11 -27.32
C ALA A 17 0.94 -47.80 -28.23
N PRO A 18 -0.32 -47.93 -27.79
CA PRO A 18 -1.44 -48.14 -28.69
C PRO A 18 -1.94 -46.80 -29.26
N GLU A 19 -2.14 -46.78 -30.57
CA GLU A 19 -2.82 -45.73 -31.33
C GLU A 19 -4.22 -45.46 -30.75
N ILE A 20 -4.53 -44.21 -30.44
CA ILE A 20 -5.91 -43.74 -30.26
C ILE A 20 -6.24 -42.82 -31.44
N HIS A 21 -7.22 -43.29 -32.22
CA HIS A 21 -7.84 -42.61 -33.34
C HIS A 21 -8.43 -41.25 -32.94
N HIS A 22 -8.27 -40.28 -33.85
CA HIS A 22 -8.98 -39.01 -33.87
C HIS A 22 -10.50 -39.19 -33.72
N ALA A 23 -11.08 -38.47 -32.76
CA ALA A 23 -12.50 -38.13 -32.72
C ALA A 23 -12.63 -36.59 -32.81
N PRO A 24 -13.62 -36.06 -33.55
CA PRO A 24 -13.70 -34.63 -33.86
C PRO A 24 -14.25 -33.82 -32.68
N LEU A 25 -13.73 -32.61 -32.52
CA LEU A 25 -14.21 -31.60 -31.59
C LEU A 25 -15.69 -31.30 -31.87
N THR A 26 -16.48 -31.19 -30.79
CA THR A 26 -17.90 -30.79 -30.81
C THR A 26 -18.08 -29.35 -31.32
N PRO A 27 -19.25 -28.99 -31.91
CA PRO A 27 -19.43 -27.73 -32.66
C PRO A 27 -19.45 -26.44 -31.83
N VAL A 28 -19.26 -26.51 -30.51
CA VAL A 28 -19.45 -25.36 -29.61
C VAL A 28 -18.26 -24.38 -29.67
N VAL A 29 -17.08 -24.83 -30.09
CA VAL A 29 -15.87 -23.99 -30.09
C VAL A 29 -15.73 -23.12 -31.36
N ALA A 30 -16.42 -23.46 -32.46
CA ALA A 30 -16.30 -22.72 -33.72
C ALA A 30 -17.17 -21.44 -33.80
N CYS A 31 -18.18 -21.27 -32.93
CA CYS A 31 -19.03 -20.07 -32.91
C CYS A 31 -18.56 -18.99 -31.93
N GLN A 32 -17.65 -19.30 -31.01
CA GLN A 32 -17.19 -18.33 -30.00
C GLN A 32 -16.17 -17.32 -30.57
N GLU A 33 -15.38 -17.72 -31.58
CA GLU A 33 -14.45 -16.81 -32.27
C GLU A 33 -15.14 -15.86 -33.27
N ALA A 34 -16.30 -16.25 -33.83
CA ALA A 34 -17.09 -15.36 -34.69
C ALA A 34 -17.81 -14.25 -33.89
N PHE A 35 -18.14 -14.51 -32.61
CA PHE A 35 -18.79 -13.53 -31.74
C PHE A 35 -17.81 -12.45 -31.22
N LEU A 36 -16.54 -12.81 -31.04
CA LEU A 36 -15.50 -11.88 -30.59
C LEU A 36 -15.07 -10.88 -31.68
N CYS A 37 -15.11 -11.27 -32.96
CA CYS A 37 -14.76 -10.35 -34.06
C CYS A 37 -15.87 -9.32 -34.36
N ALA A 38 -17.13 -9.61 -34.02
CA ALA A 38 -18.25 -8.68 -34.18
C ALA A 38 -18.35 -7.64 -33.05
N LEU A 39 -17.86 -7.98 -31.84
CA LEU A 39 -17.83 -7.06 -30.69
C LEU A 39 -16.74 -5.99 -30.83
N GLU A 40 -15.58 -6.31 -31.42
CA GLU A 40 -14.50 -5.33 -31.68
C GLU A 40 -14.83 -4.29 -32.77
N CYS A 41 -15.95 -4.44 -33.49
CA CYS A 41 -16.43 -3.44 -34.47
C CYS A 41 -17.62 -2.60 -33.96
N ALA A 42 -18.13 -2.86 -32.76
CA ALA A 42 -19.37 -2.25 -32.27
C ALA A 42 -19.18 -0.89 -31.56
N ASP A 43 -17.94 -0.49 -31.21
CA ASP A 43 -17.66 0.75 -30.46
C ASP A 43 -17.38 1.98 -31.36
N CYS A 44 -18.15 2.15 -32.44
CA CYS A 44 -18.11 3.36 -33.28
C CYS A 44 -19.47 4.06 -33.29
N TRP A 45 -19.79 4.80 -32.21
CA TRP A 45 -20.88 5.78 -32.20
C TRP A 45 -20.34 7.16 -31.85
N GLY A 46 -20.00 7.94 -32.87
CA GLY A 46 -19.49 9.33 -32.76
C GLY A 46 -18.93 9.83 -34.10
N SER A 47 -19.13 11.10 -34.41
CA SER A 47 -19.02 11.67 -35.75
C SER A 47 -17.60 12.01 -36.25
N ASP A 48 -16.66 11.05 -36.26
CA ASP A 48 -15.40 11.17 -37.00
C ASP A 48 -14.83 9.80 -37.42
N CYS A 49 -15.45 9.19 -38.44
CA CYS A 49 -14.93 7.98 -39.09
C CYS A 49 -13.97 8.35 -40.24
N GLN A 50 -12.66 8.41 -39.97
CA GLN A 50 -11.61 8.36 -41.01
C GLN A 50 -10.49 7.37 -40.69
N TYR A 51 -10.79 6.11 -40.37
CA TYR A 51 -9.80 5.01 -40.45
C TYR A 51 -10.49 3.68 -40.78
N ASN A 52 -10.72 3.40 -42.07
CA ASN A 52 -11.32 2.13 -42.53
C ASN A 52 -10.36 1.26 -43.36
N SER A 53 -9.05 1.36 -43.12
CA SER A 53 -8.05 0.51 -43.80
C SER A 53 -7.42 -0.57 -42.91
N LEU A 54 -7.69 -0.59 -41.60
CA LEU A 54 -7.08 -1.56 -40.67
C LEU A 54 -7.97 -2.78 -40.34
N CYS A 55 -9.30 -2.71 -40.53
CA CYS A 55 -10.18 -3.88 -40.29
C CYS A 55 -10.12 -4.90 -41.44
N THR A 56 -9.98 -4.45 -42.68
CA THR A 56 -10.06 -5.34 -43.85
C THR A 56 -8.80 -6.21 -44.03
N GLU A 57 -7.65 -5.81 -43.46
CA GLU A 57 -6.41 -6.58 -43.56
C GLU A 57 -6.27 -7.68 -42.48
N ARG A 58 -6.97 -7.58 -41.34
CA ARG A 58 -6.91 -8.61 -40.28
C ARG A 58 -7.77 -9.85 -40.54
N CYS A 59 -8.77 -9.76 -41.42
CA CYS A 59 -9.69 -10.87 -41.71
C CYS A 59 -9.47 -11.54 -43.07
N ALA A 60 -8.61 -11.00 -43.94
CA ALA A 60 -8.29 -11.56 -45.25
C ALA A 60 -7.15 -12.60 -45.14
N GLY A 61 -7.45 -13.79 -44.61
CA GLY A 61 -6.46 -14.87 -44.56
C GLY A 61 -6.91 -16.20 -43.96
N ARG A 62 -8.16 -16.32 -43.54
CA ARG A 62 -8.77 -17.60 -43.15
C ARG A 62 -10.01 -17.80 -44.02
N TRP A 63 -10.43 -19.04 -44.24
CA TRP A 63 -11.53 -19.49 -45.11
C TRP A 63 -11.13 -19.82 -46.57
N ASP A 64 -10.69 -21.06 -46.78
CA ASP A 64 -10.92 -21.80 -48.02
C ASP A 64 -12.19 -22.67 -47.84
N GLU A 65 -13.14 -22.53 -48.78
CA GLU A 65 -14.38 -23.32 -49.03
C GLU A 65 -15.63 -23.11 -48.11
N PRO A 66 -16.87 -23.13 -48.66
CA PRO A 66 -18.08 -22.74 -47.93
C PRO A 66 -18.82 -23.93 -47.30
N THR A 67 -19.18 -23.85 -46.02
CA THR A 67 -20.22 -24.71 -45.42
C THR A 67 -21.34 -23.86 -44.82
N GLU A 68 -22.55 -24.08 -45.34
CA GLU A 68 -23.81 -23.46 -44.95
C GLU A 68 -24.19 -23.84 -43.50
N CYS A 69 -24.54 -22.86 -42.67
CA CYS A 69 -25.31 -23.08 -41.43
C CYS A 69 -26.76 -22.64 -41.65
N VAL A 70 -27.67 -23.63 -41.75
CA VAL A 70 -29.12 -23.42 -41.80
C VAL A 70 -29.74 -23.84 -40.46
N GLY A 71 -30.53 -22.94 -39.86
CA GLY A 71 -31.69 -23.28 -39.03
C GLY A 71 -31.49 -23.27 -37.50
N TRP A 72 -31.84 -22.15 -36.86
CA TRP A 72 -32.29 -22.15 -35.46
C TRP A 72 -33.43 -21.12 -35.28
N GLN A 73 -34.59 -21.56 -34.79
CA GLN A 73 -35.73 -20.70 -34.44
C GLN A 73 -35.77 -20.49 -32.92
N PRO A 74 -36.07 -19.27 -32.42
CA PRO A 74 -36.11 -19.01 -30.99
C PRO A 74 -37.46 -19.40 -30.37
N GLY A 75 -37.40 -20.26 -29.35
CA GLY A 75 -38.51 -20.53 -28.43
C GLY A 75 -38.20 -19.96 -27.05
N GLU A 76 -39.03 -19.00 -26.64
CA GLU A 76 -39.49 -18.64 -25.28
C GLU A 76 -38.53 -18.80 -24.08
N TYR A 77 -38.06 -17.68 -23.52
CA TYR A 77 -38.35 -17.23 -22.14
C TYR A 77 -37.66 -15.87 -21.86
N GLY A 78 -38.45 -14.87 -21.44
CA GLY A 78 -38.00 -13.82 -20.51
C GLY A 78 -37.48 -12.52 -21.11
N ALA A 79 -38.31 -11.48 -21.06
CA ALA A 79 -38.07 -10.13 -21.58
C ALA A 79 -36.96 -9.34 -20.86
N ALA A 80 -36.10 -8.68 -21.65
CA ALA A 80 -35.45 -7.42 -21.28
C ALA A 80 -36.02 -6.31 -22.17
N LEU A 81 -36.54 -5.26 -21.55
CA LEU A 81 -37.11 -4.08 -22.18
C LEU A 81 -36.02 -3.31 -22.96
N ALA A 82 -35.95 -3.51 -24.27
CA ALA A 82 -35.28 -2.58 -25.18
C ALA A 82 -36.32 -1.55 -25.67
N TRP A 83 -36.07 -0.27 -25.42
CA TRP A 83 -36.83 0.82 -26.04
C TRP A 83 -36.26 1.06 -27.44
N SER A 84 -37.13 0.96 -28.45
CA SER A 84 -36.87 1.44 -29.81
C SER A 84 -37.26 2.92 -29.91
N CYS A 85 -36.38 3.78 -30.43
CA CYS A 85 -36.81 5.08 -30.95
C CYS A 85 -37.14 4.91 -32.45
N ASP A 86 -38.42 5.08 -32.78
CA ASP A 86 -38.90 5.30 -34.14
C ASP A 86 -38.80 6.80 -34.45
N ASP A 87 -38.05 7.12 -35.49
CA ASP A 87 -37.74 8.47 -35.93
C ASP A 87 -38.72 8.89 -37.03
N SER A 88 -40.01 9.03 -36.72
CA SER A 88 -40.99 9.55 -37.71
C SER A 88 -42.36 10.00 -37.17
N SER A 89 -42.43 11.08 -36.36
CA SER A 89 -43.63 11.94 -36.43
C SER A 89 -43.43 13.33 -35.83
N THR A 90 -43.57 14.34 -36.69
CA THR A 90 -43.80 15.75 -36.35
C THR A 90 -45.24 15.96 -35.87
N SER A 91 -45.50 15.95 -34.57
CA SER A 91 -46.61 16.72 -33.95
C SER A 91 -46.51 16.73 -32.41
N TRP A 92 -46.84 17.88 -31.83
CA TRP A 92 -46.80 18.17 -30.40
C TRP A 92 -48.13 17.83 -29.72
N THR A 93 -48.07 17.19 -28.56
CA THR A 93 -49.09 17.28 -27.49
C THR A 93 -48.45 16.99 -26.13
N ASP A 94 -48.69 17.89 -25.17
CA ASP A 94 -48.23 17.82 -23.78
C ASP A 94 -48.81 16.62 -23.02
N VAL A 95 -47.99 15.99 -22.16
CA VAL A 95 -48.45 15.11 -21.07
C VAL A 95 -47.88 15.64 -19.73
N PRO A 96 -48.68 15.71 -18.66
CA PRO A 96 -48.43 16.62 -17.53
C PRO A 96 -47.55 16.01 -16.44
N GLY A 97 -46.64 16.82 -15.87
CA GLY A 97 -45.98 16.50 -14.61
C GLY A 97 -44.46 16.65 -14.62
N LYS A 98 -43.94 17.86 -14.88
CA LYS A 98 -42.65 18.40 -14.38
C LYS A 98 -42.58 19.90 -14.72
N CYS A 99 -42.01 20.70 -13.80
CA CYS A 99 -41.97 22.16 -13.84
C CYS A 99 -41.36 22.73 -15.15
N PRO A 100 -41.81 23.92 -15.63
CA PRO A 100 -41.33 24.48 -16.89
C PRO A 100 -39.91 25.04 -16.78
N ARG A 101 -39.07 24.71 -17.76
CA ARG A 101 -37.86 25.46 -18.11
C ARG A 101 -38.25 26.82 -18.68
N SER A 102 -38.35 27.83 -17.82
CA SER A 102 -38.46 29.22 -18.29
C SER A 102 -37.77 30.20 -17.34
N LYS A 103 -36.47 29.98 -17.06
CA LYS A 103 -35.46 31.03 -16.76
C LYS A 103 -34.05 30.44 -16.89
N MET A 104 -33.60 30.20 -18.12
CA MET A 104 -32.18 30.06 -18.43
C MET A 104 -31.90 30.89 -19.68
N ASN A 105 -31.37 32.09 -19.45
CA ASN A 105 -30.54 32.86 -20.37
C ASN A 105 -30.12 34.14 -19.65
N GLN A 106 -28.88 34.16 -19.15
CA GLN A 106 -27.95 35.30 -19.17
C GLN A 106 -26.71 34.98 -18.31
N CYS A 107 -25.63 34.58 -18.97
CA CYS A 107 -24.25 35.09 -18.82
C CYS A 107 -23.26 34.07 -19.39
N ALA A 108 -22.73 34.41 -20.57
CA ALA A 108 -21.46 33.91 -21.07
C ALA A 108 -20.31 34.73 -20.47
N CYS A 109 -19.07 34.24 -20.67
CA CYS A 109 -17.75 34.76 -20.28
C CYS A 109 -17.26 34.21 -18.92
N ARG A 110 -16.00 33.83 -18.70
CA ARG A 110 -14.76 33.53 -19.47
C ARG A 110 -13.75 33.11 -18.37
N TRP A 111 -12.69 32.38 -18.69
CA TRP A 111 -11.55 32.15 -17.79
C TRP A 111 -11.04 33.44 -17.17
N ASP A 112 -10.78 33.43 -15.85
CA ASP A 112 -9.54 33.89 -15.18
C ASP A 112 -9.64 33.74 -13.64
N HIS A 113 -8.75 32.92 -13.07
CA HIS A 113 -8.07 32.95 -11.76
C HIS A 113 -8.70 33.45 -10.42
N TYR A 114 -8.42 32.64 -9.38
CA TYR A 114 -8.30 32.89 -7.92
C TYR A 114 -9.57 33.06 -7.05
N SER A 115 -9.80 32.02 -6.22
CA SER A 115 -10.33 32.00 -4.84
C SER A 115 -11.66 32.70 -4.50
N CYS A 116 -12.58 31.96 -3.85
CA CYS A 116 -13.47 32.51 -2.83
C CYS A 116 -14.08 31.41 -1.92
N SER A 117 -13.83 31.55 -0.61
CA SER A 117 -14.53 30.85 0.48
C SER A 117 -15.98 31.35 0.64
N PRO A 118 -16.93 30.53 1.11
CA PRO A 118 -18.24 31.04 1.51
C PRO A 118 -18.35 31.21 3.03
N ARG A 119 -18.53 32.46 3.48
CA ARG A 119 -19.26 32.78 4.71
C ARG A 119 -20.68 33.21 4.34
N PHE A 120 -21.63 32.47 4.90
CA PHE A 120 -22.99 32.81 5.37
C PHE A 120 -23.83 33.88 4.64
N CYS A 121 -25.04 33.45 4.26
CA CYS A 121 -26.22 34.30 4.18
C CYS A 121 -27.14 33.99 5.38
N GLU A 122 -27.41 35.00 6.21
CA GLU A 122 -28.59 35.07 7.08
C GLU A 122 -29.64 35.96 6.42
N ASP A 123 -30.93 35.73 6.75
CA ASP A 123 -31.99 36.76 6.85
C ASP A 123 -33.31 36.11 7.41
N PRO A 124 -34.32 36.86 7.94
CA PRO A 124 -34.33 37.42 9.30
C PRO A 124 -35.71 37.35 10.06
N GLU A 125 -35.74 37.97 11.25
CA GLU A 125 -36.87 38.52 12.07
C GLU A 125 -37.69 37.62 13.03
N VAL A 126 -37.66 37.92 14.34
CA VAL A 126 -38.67 38.73 15.10
C VAL A 126 -38.24 38.95 16.59
N TRP A 127 -38.62 40.13 17.10
CA TRP A 127 -38.38 40.89 18.35
C TRP A 127 -38.53 40.26 19.78
N VAL A 128 -37.52 40.49 20.67
CA VAL A 128 -37.41 41.37 21.91
C VAL A 128 -38.53 41.28 23.01
N PRO A 129 -38.27 41.28 24.37
CA PRO A 129 -37.47 42.30 25.10
C PRO A 129 -36.63 41.96 26.36
N ASP A 130 -35.61 42.83 26.52
CA ASP A 130 -35.07 43.54 27.71
C ASP A 130 -34.53 42.81 28.94
N HIS A 131 -33.23 43.03 29.24
CA HIS A 131 -32.82 43.89 30.36
C HIS A 131 -31.30 44.22 30.35
N ASP A 132 -30.99 45.53 30.34
CA ASP A 132 -29.88 46.31 30.93
C ASP A 132 -28.42 45.81 30.93
N ASP A 133 -27.61 46.42 30.04
CA ASP A 133 -26.47 47.37 30.26
C ASP A 133 -25.47 47.22 31.45
N PRO A 134 -24.28 47.88 31.43
CA PRO A 134 -23.00 47.24 31.16
C PRO A 134 -21.94 47.54 32.25
N GLY A 135 -20.72 47.01 32.11
CA GLY A 135 -19.64 47.34 33.04
C GLY A 135 -18.25 46.95 32.54
N THR A 136 -17.62 47.88 31.84
CA THR A 136 -16.17 47.99 31.61
C THR A 136 -15.41 48.19 32.92
N ASP A 137 -14.18 47.67 33.04
CA ASP A 137 -12.93 48.47 33.04
C ASP A 137 -11.66 47.65 33.41
N SER A 138 -10.53 48.08 32.85
CA SER A 138 -9.10 48.11 33.27
C SER A 138 -8.60 47.26 34.47
N SER A 139 -7.32 46.98 34.73
CA SER A 139 -6.00 47.02 34.10
C SER A 139 -5.01 46.47 35.16
N ALA A 140 -3.88 45.90 34.73
CA ALA A 140 -2.56 45.76 35.40
C ALA A 140 -2.44 45.55 36.94
N ASP A 141 -1.70 44.53 37.38
CA ASP A 141 -0.29 44.60 37.84
C ASP A 141 0.15 43.42 38.75
N SER A 142 1.41 43.03 38.58
CA SER A 142 2.41 42.42 39.48
C SER A 142 2.12 41.32 40.52
N SER A 143 2.92 40.25 40.38
CA SER A 143 3.82 39.60 41.37
C SER A 143 3.28 38.76 42.55
N THR A 144 3.93 37.58 42.69
CA THR A 144 4.23 36.77 43.91
C THR A 144 3.03 36.38 44.77
N GLY A 145 2.71 35.12 45.01
CA GLY A 145 3.56 34.06 45.54
C GLY A 145 2.83 33.45 46.74
N GLU A 146 3.00 32.13 46.92
CA GLU A 146 2.70 31.34 48.12
C GLU A 146 1.24 30.88 48.33
N THR A 147 1.08 29.57 48.08
CA THR A 147 -0.01 28.71 48.56
C THR A 147 0.17 28.39 50.04
N GLU A 148 -0.94 28.44 50.76
CA GLU A 148 -1.08 28.08 52.16
C GLU A 148 -0.79 26.57 52.38
N ASP A 149 0.13 26.25 53.30
CA ASP A 149 0.13 24.98 54.00
C ASP A 149 0.32 25.23 55.50
N THR A 150 -0.57 24.65 56.30
CA THR A 150 -0.68 24.90 57.74
C THR A 150 -0.22 23.68 58.54
N GLY A 151 1.04 23.77 58.99
CA GLY A 151 1.60 23.35 60.28
C GLY A 151 1.19 22.02 60.96
N TRP A 152 2.20 21.24 61.41
CA TRP A 152 2.61 21.21 62.83
C TRP A 152 3.89 20.38 63.10
N THR A 153 4.88 21.07 63.70
CA THR A 153 5.83 20.74 64.79
C THR A 153 6.71 19.47 64.84
N ASP A 154 8.02 19.74 64.73
CA ASP A 154 9.21 19.31 65.49
C ASP A 154 9.07 18.38 66.71
N ASP A 155 9.92 17.34 66.79
CA ASP A 155 10.87 17.17 67.92
C ASP A 155 11.86 15.98 67.71
N THR A 156 13.14 16.33 67.62
CA THR A 156 14.36 15.72 68.23
C THR A 156 14.65 14.20 68.16
N GLY A 157 15.80 13.84 67.56
CA GLY A 157 16.49 12.55 67.76
C GLY A 157 17.21 12.45 69.12
N PRO A 158 17.79 11.27 69.50
CA PRO A 158 19.06 10.82 68.88
C PRO A 158 19.29 9.29 68.76
N SER A 159 20.24 8.92 67.88
CA SER A 159 21.21 7.77 67.87
C SER A 159 20.71 6.35 68.26
N ASP A 160 20.94 5.25 67.53
CA ASP A 160 22.21 4.74 66.99
C ASP A 160 21.94 3.40 66.23
N THR A 161 22.85 3.07 65.31
CA THR A 161 23.12 1.77 64.65
C THR A 161 22.13 1.18 63.64
N SER A 162 22.40 1.40 62.35
CA SER A 162 22.31 0.31 61.37
C SER A 162 23.32 0.52 60.24
N ALA A 163 23.95 -0.58 59.85
CA ALA A 163 24.98 -0.67 58.84
C ALA A 163 24.55 -0.08 57.50
N ASP A 164 25.45 0.70 56.89
CA ASP A 164 25.34 1.12 55.50
C ASP A 164 26.55 0.57 54.76
N THR A 165 26.38 -0.62 54.17
CA THR A 165 27.22 -1.07 53.07
C THR A 165 26.54 -0.62 51.80
N ASP A 166 27.05 0.48 51.27
CA ASP A 166 26.87 1.02 49.93
C ASP A 166 26.55 -0.08 48.89
N THR A 167 25.26 -0.26 48.62
CA THR A 167 24.76 -0.94 47.42
C THR A 167 24.26 0.14 46.48
N GLY A 168 24.91 0.19 45.31
CA GLY A 168 24.70 1.17 44.27
C GLY A 168 23.23 1.42 43.95
N SER A 169 23.00 2.70 43.67
CA SER A 169 21.79 3.33 43.16
C SER A 169 20.99 2.45 42.22
N ASP A 170 19.91 1.91 42.77
CA ASP A 170 18.68 1.59 42.07
C ASP A 170 18.05 2.90 41.59
N THR A 171 18.36 3.31 40.36
CA THR A 171 17.47 4.20 39.60
C THR A 171 16.44 3.29 38.96
N GLY A 172 15.22 3.33 39.50
CA GLY A 172 14.09 2.57 38.99
C GLY A 172 13.77 2.95 37.55
N ASP A 173 14.27 2.15 36.62
CA ASP A 173 13.72 1.99 35.28
C ASP A 173 12.77 0.78 35.36
N GLY A 174 11.49 1.03 35.19
CA GLY A 174 10.44 0.01 35.27
C GLY A 174 10.70 -1.15 34.30
N ASP A 175 10.15 -2.31 34.64
CA ASP A 175 10.25 -3.62 33.98
C ASP A 175 9.84 -3.64 32.49
N GLU A 176 10.51 -2.89 31.60
CA GLU A 176 10.30 -2.99 30.16
C GLU A 176 11.07 -4.20 29.60
N PRO A 177 10.39 -5.12 28.89
CA PRO A 177 11.02 -6.36 28.47
C PRO A 177 12.07 -6.11 27.39
N GLN A 178 13.25 -6.69 27.60
CA GLN A 178 14.44 -6.45 26.80
C GLN A 178 14.33 -7.13 25.41
N PRO A 179 14.93 -6.54 24.36
CA PRO A 179 14.99 -7.15 23.04
C PRO A 179 15.59 -8.55 23.08
N ASP A 180 14.92 -9.50 22.42
CA ASP A 180 15.45 -10.85 22.22
C ASP A 180 16.11 -11.06 20.86
N VAL A 181 16.40 -9.94 20.17
CA VAL A 181 17.07 -9.88 18.87
C VAL A 181 18.30 -8.98 18.93
N ALA A 182 19.25 -9.22 18.02
CA ALA A 182 20.42 -8.37 17.82
C ALA A 182 20.61 -8.03 16.33
N VAL A 183 21.20 -6.86 16.08
CA VAL A 183 21.58 -6.45 14.71
C VAL A 183 22.69 -7.37 14.23
N ARG A 184 22.43 -8.11 13.15
CA ARG A 184 23.42 -8.96 12.51
C ARG A 184 24.28 -8.17 11.54
N TRP A 185 23.64 -7.37 10.70
CA TRP A 185 24.34 -6.47 9.80
C TRP A 185 23.46 -5.30 9.39
N VAL A 186 24.13 -4.22 9.00
CA VAL A 186 23.54 -3.06 8.33
C VAL A 186 24.27 -2.86 7.01
N ARG A 187 23.53 -2.50 5.95
CA ARG A 187 24.09 -1.97 4.70
C ARG A 187 23.45 -0.63 4.42
N GLN A 188 24.29 0.34 4.10
CA GLN A 188 23.88 1.67 3.67
C GLN A 188 24.45 1.95 2.29
N TRP A 189 23.66 2.58 1.44
CA TRP A 189 24.06 2.96 0.08
C TRP A 189 23.31 4.21 -0.39
N GLY A 190 23.96 4.96 -1.25
CA GLY A 190 23.34 6.13 -1.84
C GLY A 190 24.28 6.83 -2.82
N THR A 191 23.85 8.00 -3.24
CA THR A 191 24.51 8.90 -4.16
C THR A 191 24.79 10.23 -3.45
N GLY A 192 25.33 11.22 -4.16
CA GLY A 192 25.52 12.57 -3.60
C GLY A 192 24.22 13.34 -3.33
N VAL A 193 23.05 12.74 -3.54
CA VAL A 193 21.73 13.39 -3.42
C VAL A 193 20.79 12.54 -2.55
N ASN A 194 19.49 12.47 -2.88
CA ASN A 194 18.52 11.70 -2.10
C ASN A 194 18.34 10.30 -2.71
N ASP A 195 18.40 9.30 -1.84
CA ASP A 195 18.19 7.90 -2.12
C ASP A 195 17.30 7.31 -1.03
N GLU A 196 16.27 6.57 -1.44
CA GLU A 196 15.24 6.04 -0.54
C GLU A 196 15.06 4.55 -0.81
N ALA A 197 14.98 3.74 0.25
CA ALA A 197 14.46 2.38 0.17
C ALA A 197 13.04 2.36 0.76
N THR A 198 12.09 1.92 -0.05
CA THR A 198 10.64 2.02 0.24
C THR A 198 10.00 0.67 0.51
N SER A 199 10.59 -0.43 0.01
CA SER A 199 10.06 -1.78 0.21
C SER A 199 11.16 -2.84 0.14
N ILE A 200 10.94 -3.96 0.83
CA ILE A 200 11.89 -5.06 0.95
C ILE A 200 11.17 -6.41 0.81
N ALA A 201 11.82 -7.35 0.12
CA ALA A 201 11.39 -8.74 0.02
C ALA A 201 12.57 -9.70 0.18
N VAL A 202 12.33 -10.85 0.81
CA VAL A 202 13.36 -11.89 1.02
C VAL A 202 12.97 -13.16 0.26
N GLY A 203 13.87 -13.63 -0.60
CA GLY A 203 13.70 -14.85 -1.37
C GLY A 203 13.83 -16.10 -0.50
N SER A 204 13.36 -17.24 -1.01
CA SER A 204 13.45 -18.54 -0.33
C SER A 204 14.89 -19.00 -0.08
N ASP A 205 15.85 -18.48 -0.85
CA ASP A 205 17.29 -18.70 -0.68
C ASP A 205 17.97 -17.72 0.29
N GLY A 206 17.19 -16.82 0.91
CA GLY A 206 17.65 -15.76 1.81
C GLY A 206 18.17 -14.51 1.10
N SER A 207 18.12 -14.44 -0.24
CA SER A 207 18.49 -13.23 -0.97
C SER A 207 17.53 -12.09 -0.68
N VAL A 208 18.04 -10.87 -0.57
CA VAL A 208 17.26 -9.69 -0.19
C VAL A 208 17.12 -8.77 -1.40
N TYR A 209 15.89 -8.37 -1.69
CA TYR A 209 15.56 -7.43 -2.77
C TYR A 209 14.98 -6.17 -2.15
N VAL A 210 15.53 -5.02 -2.50
CA VAL A 210 15.12 -3.72 -1.96
C VAL A 210 14.71 -2.81 -3.12
N ALA A 211 13.43 -2.43 -3.13
CA ALA A 211 12.92 -1.42 -4.04
C ALA A 211 13.03 -0.03 -3.42
N GLY A 212 13.21 0.97 -4.28
CA GLY A 212 13.46 2.32 -3.84
C GLY A 212 13.56 3.30 -5.00
N SER A 213 13.97 4.53 -4.69
CA SER A 213 14.15 5.57 -5.70
C SER A 213 15.41 6.38 -5.44
N THR A 214 16.04 6.88 -6.50
CA THR A 214 17.24 7.71 -6.43
C THR A 214 17.08 8.97 -7.27
N ARG A 215 17.62 10.11 -6.82
CA ARG A 215 17.81 11.32 -7.65
C ARG A 215 19.17 11.37 -8.33
N GLY A 216 20.00 10.35 -8.15
CA GLY A 216 21.38 10.29 -8.60
C GLY A 216 21.62 9.13 -9.54
N GLN A 217 22.89 8.87 -9.83
CA GLN A 217 23.33 7.68 -10.55
C GLN A 217 23.74 6.61 -9.53
N LEU A 218 22.87 5.65 -9.26
CA LEU A 218 23.10 4.60 -8.26
C LEU A 218 23.84 3.41 -8.87
N GLY A 219 25.17 3.46 -8.83
CA GLY A 219 26.05 2.43 -9.39
C GLY A 219 26.60 2.78 -10.77
N ALA A 220 27.71 2.15 -11.15
CA ALA A 220 28.47 2.52 -12.35
C ALA A 220 27.73 2.23 -13.67
N ASP A 221 26.88 1.20 -13.69
CA ASP A 221 26.12 0.77 -14.86
C ASP A 221 24.68 1.35 -14.90
N SER A 222 24.38 2.31 -14.04
CA SER A 222 23.10 3.00 -13.97
C SER A 222 23.15 4.35 -14.68
N GLU A 223 21.99 4.88 -15.06
CA GLU A 223 21.83 6.21 -15.65
C GLU A 223 20.73 6.96 -14.91
N ASN A 224 20.98 8.24 -14.59
CA ASN A 224 19.94 9.13 -14.11
C ASN A 224 19.14 9.65 -15.31
N ALA A 225 17.87 9.26 -15.41
CA ALA A 225 16.99 9.59 -16.53
C ALA A 225 16.25 10.93 -16.37
N GLY A 226 16.26 11.54 -15.18
CA GLY A 226 15.54 12.77 -14.90
C GLY A 226 15.40 13.10 -13.41
N GLY A 227 14.16 13.06 -12.91
CA GLY A 227 13.80 13.45 -11.55
C GLY A 227 14.22 12.40 -10.53
N TRP A 228 13.24 11.69 -10.00
CA TRP A 228 13.47 10.45 -9.27
C TRP A 228 13.45 9.29 -10.26
N ASP A 229 14.38 8.35 -10.13
CA ASP A 229 14.38 7.10 -10.89
C ASP A 229 14.10 5.92 -9.96
N ALA A 230 13.33 4.96 -10.46
CA ALA A 230 13.07 3.71 -9.78
C ALA A 230 14.35 2.87 -9.71
N ALA A 231 14.57 2.23 -8.56
CA ALA A 231 15.72 1.38 -8.32
C ALA A 231 15.32 0.05 -7.67
N LEU A 232 16.07 -1.00 -8.01
CA LEU A 232 16.03 -2.31 -7.37
C LEU A 232 17.45 -2.74 -7.06
N VAL A 233 17.73 -3.03 -5.79
CA VAL A 233 19.01 -3.52 -5.31
C VAL A 233 18.84 -4.94 -4.80
N ARG A 234 19.80 -5.82 -5.10
CA ARG A 234 19.84 -7.18 -4.59
C ARG A 234 21.07 -7.43 -3.73
N PHE A 235 20.85 -8.07 -2.58
CA PHE A 235 21.88 -8.65 -1.73
C PHE A 235 21.73 -10.17 -1.68
N ASP A 236 22.81 -10.88 -1.38
CA ASP A 236 22.72 -12.28 -0.97
C ASP A 236 22.33 -12.41 0.52
N ALA A 237 22.14 -13.64 0.99
CA ALA A 237 21.78 -13.93 2.38
C ALA A 237 22.80 -13.45 3.44
N THR A 238 24.04 -13.15 3.03
CA THR A 238 25.08 -12.59 3.90
C THR A 238 25.06 -11.07 3.96
N GLY A 239 24.14 -10.44 3.21
CA GLY A 239 24.09 -9.00 3.00
C GLY A 239 25.16 -8.49 2.03
N SER A 240 25.76 -9.35 1.19
CA SER A 240 26.72 -8.89 0.19
C SER A 240 25.99 -8.39 -1.05
N TRP A 241 26.33 -7.18 -1.50
CA TRP A 241 25.75 -6.54 -2.68
C TRP A 241 26.00 -7.36 -3.94
N GLN A 242 24.94 -7.62 -4.71
CA GLN A 242 25.03 -8.41 -5.95
C GLN A 242 24.91 -7.50 -7.17
N TRP A 243 23.82 -6.74 -7.26
CA TRP A 243 23.56 -5.87 -8.40
C TRP A 243 22.56 -4.76 -8.08
N THR A 244 22.53 -3.78 -8.96
CA THR A 244 21.56 -2.68 -8.98
C THR A 244 20.93 -2.59 -10.35
N ARG A 245 19.64 -2.27 -10.38
CA ARG A 245 18.94 -1.83 -11.58
C ARG A 245 18.32 -0.47 -11.27
N GLN A 246 18.61 0.51 -12.10
CA GLN A 246 17.99 1.83 -12.09
C GLN A 246 17.30 2.04 -13.43
N TRP A 247 16.07 2.55 -13.41
CA TRP A 247 15.32 2.89 -14.61
C TRP A 247 14.34 4.03 -14.32
N GLY A 248 14.18 4.92 -15.29
CA GLY A 248 13.33 6.08 -15.16
C GLY A 248 12.97 6.69 -16.50
N SER A 249 12.18 7.76 -16.43
CA SER A 249 11.81 8.68 -17.47
C SER A 249 12.37 10.07 -17.12
N THR A 250 11.99 11.10 -17.86
CA THR A 250 12.34 12.48 -17.49
C THR A 250 11.55 13.00 -16.27
N GLY A 251 10.50 12.29 -15.85
CA GLY A 251 9.63 12.63 -14.74
C GLY A 251 10.13 12.09 -13.40
N ASN A 252 9.20 11.91 -12.44
CA ASN A 252 9.47 11.20 -11.20
C ASN A 252 8.94 9.77 -11.32
N ASP A 253 9.84 8.81 -11.35
CA ASP A 253 9.57 7.39 -11.39
C ASP A 253 10.01 6.78 -10.06
N ARG A 254 9.08 6.15 -9.34
CA ARG A 254 9.33 5.64 -8.00
C ARG A 254 8.94 4.19 -7.89
N ALA A 255 9.89 3.31 -7.56
CA ALA A 255 9.55 1.98 -7.08
C ALA A 255 9.09 2.09 -5.62
N ARG A 256 7.90 1.57 -5.33
CA ARG A 256 7.28 1.67 -4.01
C ARG A 256 7.10 0.33 -3.32
N ALA A 257 6.91 -0.74 -4.09
CA ALA A 257 6.65 -2.06 -3.55
C ALA A 257 7.41 -3.14 -4.32
N VAL A 258 7.89 -4.17 -3.63
CA VAL A 258 8.54 -5.35 -4.25
C VAL A 258 8.09 -6.65 -3.58
N VAL A 259 7.91 -7.67 -4.41
CA VAL A 259 7.73 -9.08 -4.00
C VAL A 259 8.64 -9.97 -4.82
N VAL A 260 8.94 -11.16 -4.31
CA VAL A 260 9.81 -12.14 -4.97
C VAL A 260 9.11 -13.49 -5.08
N ASP A 261 9.14 -14.09 -6.28
CA ASP A 261 8.56 -15.41 -6.51
C ASP A 261 9.50 -16.55 -6.06
N ALA A 262 8.99 -17.79 -6.08
CA ALA A 262 9.74 -18.96 -5.62
C ALA A 262 10.98 -19.25 -6.48
N GLU A 263 11.00 -18.78 -7.73
CA GLU A 263 12.13 -18.86 -8.66
C GLU A 263 13.13 -17.70 -8.49
N GLY A 264 12.87 -16.76 -7.57
CA GLY A 264 13.73 -15.63 -7.26
C GLY A 264 13.59 -14.44 -8.21
N ASN A 265 12.54 -14.39 -9.03
CA ASN A 265 12.23 -13.22 -9.83
C ASN A 265 11.58 -12.15 -8.94
N ALA A 266 12.06 -10.92 -9.06
CA ALA A 266 11.48 -9.79 -8.36
C ALA A 266 10.40 -9.13 -9.23
N ILE A 267 9.24 -8.85 -8.64
CA ILE A 267 8.19 -8.04 -9.22
C ILE A 267 8.13 -6.73 -8.43
N VAL A 268 8.29 -5.62 -9.12
CA VAL A 268 8.32 -4.27 -8.56
C VAL A 268 7.12 -3.50 -9.08
N ALA A 269 6.44 -2.77 -8.21
CA ALA A 269 5.39 -1.86 -8.60
C ALA A 269 5.62 -0.46 -8.03
N GLY A 270 5.01 0.53 -8.67
CA GLY A 270 5.25 1.92 -8.34
C GLY A 270 4.59 2.91 -9.28
N VAL A 271 5.18 4.09 -9.34
CA VAL A 271 4.67 5.26 -10.08
C VAL A 271 5.63 5.61 -11.19
N ALA A 272 5.10 5.91 -12.37
CA ALA A 272 5.84 6.41 -13.52
C ALA A 272 5.38 7.84 -13.83
N GLY A 273 6.30 8.79 -13.90
CA GLY A 273 6.01 10.19 -14.25
C GLY A 273 6.07 10.48 -15.74
N GLY A 274 6.12 9.42 -16.56
CA GLY A 274 6.31 9.47 -18.00
C GLY A 274 6.45 8.07 -18.60
N ALA A 275 6.82 8.00 -19.88
CA ALA A 275 7.02 6.72 -20.56
C ALA A 275 8.21 5.96 -19.97
N LEU A 276 7.97 4.77 -19.42
CA LEU A 276 8.93 4.04 -18.60
C LEU A 276 9.35 2.73 -19.25
N GLY A 277 10.65 2.57 -19.53
CA GLY A 277 11.20 1.28 -19.98
C GLY A 277 10.64 0.76 -21.31
N GLY A 278 10.07 1.65 -22.14
CA GLY A 278 9.40 1.32 -23.41
C GLY A 278 7.87 1.23 -23.32
N ALA A 279 7.31 1.23 -22.11
CA ALA A 279 5.87 1.34 -21.89
C ALA A 279 5.40 2.80 -22.06
N PRO A 280 4.20 3.04 -22.62
CA PRO A 280 3.68 4.38 -22.84
C PRO A 280 3.30 5.07 -21.52
N SER A 281 3.12 6.39 -21.55
CA SER A 281 2.43 7.12 -20.48
C SER A 281 0.97 7.33 -20.88
N HIS A 282 0.06 7.29 -19.91
CA HIS A 282 -1.38 7.45 -20.09
C HIS A 282 -1.90 8.78 -19.55
N GLY A 283 -1.09 9.52 -18.80
CA GLY A 283 -1.51 10.76 -18.16
C GLY A 283 -0.39 11.51 -17.48
N GLN A 284 -0.63 11.92 -16.23
CA GLN A 284 0.37 12.57 -15.39
C GLN A 284 1.28 11.51 -14.77
N GLN A 285 0.87 10.93 -13.64
CA GLN A 285 1.55 9.80 -13.02
C GLN A 285 0.76 8.53 -13.26
N ASP A 286 1.41 7.50 -13.77
CA ASP A 286 0.79 6.21 -14.08
C ASP A 286 1.33 5.13 -13.13
N ALA A 287 0.51 4.17 -12.74
CA ALA A 287 0.99 2.98 -12.05
C ALA A 287 1.84 2.11 -13.00
N PHE A 288 2.87 1.45 -12.47
CA PHE A 288 3.63 0.46 -13.23
C PHE A 288 3.83 -0.85 -12.47
N VAL A 289 4.06 -1.92 -13.23
CA VAL A 289 4.59 -3.20 -12.76
C VAL A 289 5.76 -3.61 -13.63
N ALA A 290 6.87 -4.01 -13.02
CA ALA A 290 8.07 -4.47 -13.68
C ALA A 290 8.51 -5.82 -13.10
N ARG A 291 9.07 -6.70 -13.93
CA ARG A 291 9.60 -8.00 -13.50
C ARG A 291 11.06 -8.15 -13.87
N PHE A 292 11.85 -8.70 -12.95
CA PHE A 292 13.28 -8.92 -13.09
C PHE A 292 13.64 -10.37 -12.73
N ALA A 293 14.48 -11.00 -13.55
CA ALA A 293 15.11 -12.27 -13.22
C ALA A 293 16.04 -12.17 -12.01
N PRO A 294 16.43 -13.30 -11.38
CA PRO A 294 17.38 -13.32 -10.27
C PRO A 294 18.75 -12.68 -10.58
N ASP A 295 19.18 -12.72 -11.85
CA ASP A 295 20.41 -12.07 -12.33
C ASP A 295 20.24 -10.56 -12.62
N GLY A 296 19.03 -10.03 -12.37
CA GLY A 296 18.63 -8.65 -12.60
C GLY A 296 18.24 -8.35 -14.05
N ALA A 297 18.17 -9.33 -14.96
CA ALA A 297 17.66 -9.08 -16.31
C ALA A 297 16.18 -8.68 -16.25
N ARG A 298 15.83 -7.53 -16.83
CA ARG A 298 14.44 -7.06 -16.88
C ARG A 298 13.65 -7.88 -17.90
N HIS A 299 12.55 -8.49 -17.47
CA HIS A 299 11.62 -9.21 -18.34
C HIS A 299 10.64 -8.26 -19.02
N TYR A 300 9.93 -7.45 -18.22
CA TYR A 300 8.98 -6.46 -18.73
C TYR A 300 8.88 -5.25 -17.81
N VAL A 301 8.31 -4.18 -18.36
CA VAL A 301 7.68 -3.07 -17.64
C VAL A 301 6.35 -2.83 -18.33
N SER A 302 5.28 -2.75 -17.55
CA SER A 302 3.95 -2.38 -18.00
C SER A 302 3.50 -1.17 -17.19
N THR A 303 2.94 -0.17 -17.88
CA THR A 303 2.29 0.99 -17.26
C THR A 303 0.79 0.88 -17.45
N TRP A 304 0.02 1.40 -16.51
CA TRP A 304 -1.43 1.45 -16.52
C TRP A 304 -1.89 2.68 -15.72
N GLY A 305 -2.96 3.32 -16.17
CA GLY A 305 -3.47 4.54 -15.57
C GLY A 305 -4.56 5.18 -16.41
N THR A 306 -5.07 6.30 -15.94
CA THR A 306 -5.96 7.22 -16.64
C THR A 306 -5.17 8.46 -17.08
N SER A 307 -5.85 9.55 -17.43
CA SER A 307 -5.19 10.83 -17.68
C SER A 307 -4.78 11.57 -16.40
N ALA A 308 -5.24 11.11 -15.24
CA ALA A 308 -4.96 11.69 -13.94
C ALA A 308 -3.75 11.01 -13.29
N ASP A 309 -3.62 11.12 -11.97
CA ASP A 309 -2.57 10.45 -11.19
C ASP A 309 -3.07 9.09 -10.69
N GLU A 310 -2.29 8.05 -10.96
CA GLU A 310 -2.41 6.74 -10.34
C GLU A 310 -1.09 6.36 -9.67
N HIS A 311 -1.21 5.97 -8.40
CA HIS A 311 -0.07 5.56 -7.58
C HIS A 311 -0.27 4.17 -7.02
N VAL A 312 0.83 3.43 -6.88
CA VAL A 312 0.84 2.13 -6.20
C VAL A 312 1.42 2.31 -4.81
N ASP A 313 0.85 1.65 -3.81
CA ASP A 313 1.36 1.63 -2.43
C ASP A 313 1.83 0.23 -2.02
N SER A 314 1.14 -0.85 -2.45
CA SER A 314 1.55 -2.22 -2.11
C SER A 314 1.33 -3.22 -3.25
N ILE A 315 2.09 -4.32 -3.20
CA ILE A 315 2.07 -5.42 -4.17
C ILE A 315 2.08 -6.77 -3.47
N GLN A 316 1.26 -7.71 -3.92
CA GLN A 316 1.17 -9.06 -3.37
C GLN A 316 1.17 -10.11 -4.48
N LEU A 317 1.83 -11.25 -4.21
CA LEU A 317 1.72 -12.44 -5.06
C LEU A 317 0.55 -13.30 -4.62
N GLY A 318 -0.38 -13.53 -5.54
CA GLY A 318 -1.50 -14.44 -5.38
C GLY A 318 -1.13 -15.90 -5.71
N VAL A 319 -2.15 -16.75 -5.72
CA VAL A 319 -2.04 -18.10 -6.29
C VAL A 319 -1.82 -18.04 -7.80
N ALA A 320 -1.20 -19.08 -8.37
CA ALA A 320 -0.92 -19.18 -9.80
C ALA A 320 -0.06 -18.03 -10.39
N LEU A 321 0.69 -17.32 -9.55
CA LEU A 321 1.48 -16.14 -9.92
C LEU A 321 0.61 -15.02 -10.51
N ASP A 322 -0.54 -14.74 -9.92
CA ASP A 322 -1.19 -13.45 -10.13
C ASP A 322 -0.48 -12.39 -9.28
N VAL A 323 -0.36 -11.17 -9.82
CA VAL A 323 0.21 -10.01 -9.13
C VAL A 323 -0.92 -9.06 -8.80
N HIS A 324 -1.12 -8.80 -7.52
CA HIS A 324 -2.14 -7.88 -7.03
C HIS A 324 -1.46 -6.60 -6.59
N VAL A 325 -1.98 -5.46 -7.04
CA VAL A 325 -1.43 -4.14 -6.76
C VAL A 325 -2.53 -3.27 -6.20
N VAL A 326 -2.28 -2.63 -5.07
CA VAL A 326 -3.20 -1.66 -4.47
C VAL A 326 -2.58 -0.27 -4.50
N GLY A 327 -3.42 0.75 -4.66
CA GLY A 327 -3.00 2.13 -4.50
C GLY A 327 -4.13 3.11 -4.78
N LEU A 328 -3.79 4.27 -5.32
CA LEU A 328 -4.64 5.45 -5.41
C LEU A 328 -4.92 5.85 -6.85
N THR A 329 -6.12 6.33 -7.12
CA THR A 329 -6.51 6.93 -8.39
C THR A 329 -7.20 8.27 -8.14
N SER A 330 -6.69 9.35 -8.71
CA SER A 330 -7.43 10.62 -8.87
C SER A 330 -8.16 10.69 -10.20
N GLY A 331 -8.08 9.62 -11.00
CA GLY A 331 -8.79 9.43 -12.25
C GLY A 331 -10.24 9.01 -12.03
N ARG A 332 -11.12 9.42 -12.94
CA ARG A 332 -12.56 9.16 -12.83
C ARG A 332 -12.90 7.68 -13.08
N THR A 333 -12.73 6.83 -12.07
CA THR A 333 -13.15 5.43 -12.07
C THR A 333 -14.56 5.28 -11.49
N ARG A 334 -15.57 5.74 -12.24
CA ARG A 334 -17.02 5.45 -12.07
C ARG A 334 -17.72 5.80 -10.73
N VAL A 335 -17.04 6.27 -9.69
CA VAL A 335 -17.65 6.79 -8.45
C VAL A 335 -17.10 8.21 -8.19
N GLY A 336 -17.89 9.06 -7.53
CA GLY A 336 -17.55 10.38 -6.95
C GLY A 336 -16.43 11.28 -7.54
N GLY A 337 -16.76 12.51 -7.93
CA GLY A 337 -15.87 13.67 -7.72
C GLY A 337 -14.53 13.78 -8.48
N ASP A 338 -13.73 14.75 -8.02
CA ASP A 338 -12.30 15.00 -8.34
C ASP A 338 -11.41 14.49 -7.17
N ASP A 339 -11.92 13.51 -6.42
CA ASP A 339 -11.35 13.03 -5.15
C ASP A 339 -10.46 11.80 -5.40
N THR A 340 -9.61 11.43 -4.44
CA THR A 340 -8.72 10.28 -4.55
C THR A 340 -9.41 9.01 -4.04
N ASP A 341 -9.54 7.99 -4.90
CA ASP A 341 -10.11 6.69 -4.56
C ASP A 341 -9.03 5.61 -4.47
N VAL A 342 -9.36 4.48 -3.84
CA VAL A 342 -8.52 3.28 -3.81
C VAL A 342 -8.80 2.41 -5.04
N PHE A 343 -7.75 1.86 -5.65
CA PHE A 343 -7.89 0.75 -6.60
C PHE A 343 -7.16 -0.52 -6.12
N LEU A 344 -7.67 -1.66 -6.56
CA LEU A 344 -7.00 -2.96 -6.55
C LEU A 344 -6.97 -3.49 -7.98
N SER A 345 -5.77 -3.64 -8.54
CA SER A 345 -5.54 -4.16 -9.89
C SER A 345 -4.86 -5.52 -9.84
N THR A 346 -5.30 -6.44 -10.69
CA THR A 346 -4.70 -7.77 -10.82
C THR A 346 -4.03 -7.93 -12.17
N PHE A 347 -2.81 -8.44 -12.18
CA PHE A 347 -1.99 -8.66 -13.37
C PHE A 347 -1.57 -10.14 -13.48
N ASP A 348 -1.38 -10.59 -14.71
CA ASP A 348 -0.68 -11.84 -15.00
C ASP A 348 0.83 -11.66 -14.77
N ALA A 349 1.47 -12.39 -13.83
CA ALA A 349 2.90 -12.19 -13.57
C ALA A 349 3.83 -12.62 -14.73
N GLY A 350 3.35 -13.44 -15.66
CA GLY A 350 4.14 -13.89 -16.80
C GLY A 350 4.34 -12.78 -17.83
N SER A 351 3.24 -12.12 -18.19
CA SER A 351 3.14 -11.14 -19.27
C SER A 351 3.05 -9.69 -18.80
N GLY A 352 2.71 -9.45 -17.52
CA GLY A 352 2.41 -8.12 -17.00
C GLY A 352 1.09 -7.54 -17.53
N ALA A 353 0.19 -8.37 -18.08
CA ALA A 353 -1.09 -7.93 -18.61
C ALA A 353 -2.10 -7.72 -17.48
N LEU A 354 -2.79 -6.58 -17.49
CA LEU A 354 -3.89 -6.27 -16.58
C LEU A 354 -5.07 -7.22 -16.84
N ARG A 355 -5.66 -7.75 -15.77
CA ARG A 355 -6.79 -8.68 -15.80
C ARG A 355 -8.06 -8.12 -15.17
N ASP A 356 -7.94 -7.45 -14.05
CA ASP A 356 -9.08 -6.94 -13.29
C ASP A 356 -8.72 -5.66 -12.54
N VAL A 357 -9.71 -4.80 -12.32
CA VAL A 357 -9.60 -3.57 -11.54
C VAL A 357 -10.87 -3.40 -10.71
N VAL A 358 -10.69 -3.28 -9.41
CA VAL A 358 -11.74 -2.94 -8.44
C VAL A 358 -11.40 -1.60 -7.82
N THR A 359 -12.39 -0.77 -7.54
CA THR A 359 -12.19 0.52 -6.86
C THR A 359 -13.12 0.66 -5.66
N TRP A 360 -12.61 1.32 -4.62
CA TRP A 360 -13.37 1.67 -3.43
C TRP A 360 -13.16 3.16 -3.14
N GLY A 361 -14.26 3.87 -2.90
CA GLY A 361 -14.24 5.32 -2.79
C GLY A 361 -15.56 5.91 -2.31
N SER A 362 -15.52 7.16 -1.88
CA SER A 362 -16.63 7.95 -1.40
C SER A 362 -16.70 9.31 -2.13
N ALA A 363 -17.14 10.36 -1.44
CA ALA A 363 -17.07 11.75 -1.95
C ALA A 363 -16.00 12.56 -1.21
N ALA A 364 -15.10 11.86 -0.53
CA ALA A 364 -13.95 12.39 0.18
C ALA A 364 -12.74 11.53 -0.23
N ASP A 365 -11.55 11.93 0.19
CA ASP A 365 -10.34 11.17 -0.15
C ASP A 365 -10.25 9.85 0.63
N GLU A 366 -9.94 8.78 -0.09
CA GLU A 366 -9.54 7.48 0.42
C GLU A 366 -8.12 7.14 -0.02
N VAL A 367 -7.34 6.63 0.93
CA VAL A 367 -5.95 6.25 0.72
C VAL A 367 -5.74 4.79 1.08
N ALA A 368 -5.33 3.96 0.12
CA ALA A 368 -4.78 2.64 0.45
C ALA A 368 -3.38 2.79 1.01
N VAL A 369 -3.05 1.97 2.01
CA VAL A 369 -1.72 2.00 2.61
C VAL A 369 -0.98 0.70 2.34
N ASP A 370 -1.68 -0.44 2.43
CA ASP A 370 -1.07 -1.74 2.23
C ASP A 370 -2.11 -2.84 1.96
N ALA A 371 -1.64 -3.97 1.44
CA ALA A 371 -2.42 -5.18 1.26
C ALA A 371 -1.58 -6.43 1.55
N THR A 372 -2.23 -7.49 2.01
CA THR A 372 -1.63 -8.81 2.28
C THR A 372 -2.50 -9.92 1.70
N PHE A 373 -1.88 -11.04 1.30
CA PHE A 373 -2.59 -12.18 0.71
C PHE A 373 -2.60 -13.39 1.63
N ASP A 374 -3.76 -14.03 1.80
CA ASP A 374 -3.86 -15.35 2.42
C ASP A 374 -3.92 -16.44 1.33
N PRO A 375 -2.86 -17.25 1.17
CA PRO A 375 -2.83 -18.32 0.18
C PRO A 375 -3.79 -19.48 0.49
N VAL A 376 -4.27 -19.60 1.74
CA VAL A 376 -5.20 -20.67 2.13
C VAL A 376 -6.61 -20.36 1.64
N SER A 377 -7.11 -19.16 1.94
CA SER A 377 -8.46 -18.75 1.53
C SER A 377 -8.51 -18.09 0.15
N GLY A 378 -7.37 -17.68 -0.40
CA GLY A 378 -7.26 -16.91 -1.64
C GLY A 378 -7.81 -15.49 -1.52
N GLN A 379 -7.80 -14.92 -0.33
CA GLN A 379 -8.29 -13.56 -0.05
C GLN A 379 -7.13 -12.57 0.01
N LEU A 380 -7.38 -11.37 -0.50
CA LEU A 380 -6.57 -10.18 -0.27
C LEU A 380 -7.22 -9.41 0.87
N PHE A 381 -6.40 -8.94 1.79
CA PHE A 381 -6.81 -8.00 2.82
C PHE A 381 -6.16 -6.67 2.52
N VAL A 382 -6.96 -5.64 2.26
CA VAL A 382 -6.50 -4.27 1.98
C VAL A 382 -6.82 -3.41 3.18
N ALA A 383 -5.87 -2.60 3.63
CA ALA A 383 -6.10 -1.58 4.62
C ALA A 383 -5.81 -0.19 4.05
N GLY A 384 -6.42 0.82 4.65
CA GLY A 384 -6.21 2.20 4.26
C GLY A 384 -6.83 3.17 5.25
N THR A 385 -6.89 4.44 4.83
CA THR A 385 -7.51 5.54 5.56
C THR A 385 -8.56 6.19 4.69
N THR A 386 -9.69 6.57 5.30
CA THR A 386 -10.76 7.31 4.63
C THR A 386 -11.03 8.62 5.37
N MET A 387 -11.26 9.70 4.63
CA MET A 387 -11.81 10.95 5.17
C MET A 387 -13.34 11.03 5.03
N GLY A 388 -13.97 9.97 4.54
CA GLY A 388 -15.40 9.90 4.27
C GLY A 388 -16.02 8.57 4.67
N ASP A 389 -17.18 8.30 4.06
CA ASP A 389 -18.03 7.16 4.41
C ASP A 389 -17.83 6.03 3.38
N VAL A 390 -16.64 5.42 3.30
CA VAL A 390 -16.37 4.36 2.32
C VAL A 390 -17.04 3.03 2.67
N PHE A 391 -16.97 2.60 3.93
CA PHE A 391 -17.53 1.32 4.41
C PHE A 391 -18.33 1.45 5.70
N GLY A 392 -18.61 2.68 6.13
CA GLY A 392 -19.33 3.02 7.34
C GLY A 392 -19.34 4.54 7.53
N PRO A 393 -20.01 5.06 8.56
CA PRO A 393 -19.91 6.47 8.90
C PRO A 393 -18.50 6.81 9.41
N ASN A 394 -17.91 7.88 8.89
CA ASN A 394 -16.68 8.48 9.41
C ASN A 394 -16.92 9.02 10.82
N ALA A 395 -16.16 8.50 11.79
CA ALA A 395 -16.28 8.89 13.19
C ALA A 395 -15.56 10.21 13.52
N GLY A 396 -14.73 10.70 12.60
CA GLY A 396 -13.87 11.86 12.84
C GLY A 396 -13.28 12.48 11.58
N ARG A 397 -11.99 12.78 11.65
CA ARG A 397 -11.28 13.43 10.54
C ARG A 397 -10.78 12.44 9.52
N ALA A 398 -10.29 11.30 9.98
CA ALA A 398 -9.89 10.19 9.15
C ALA A 398 -9.95 8.89 9.95
N ASP A 399 -10.51 7.84 9.36
CA ASP A 399 -10.62 6.52 9.98
C ASP A 399 -9.81 5.49 9.19
N VAL A 400 -9.40 4.42 9.85
CA VAL A 400 -8.87 3.23 9.19
C VAL A 400 -10.03 2.49 8.52
N PHE A 401 -9.82 2.03 7.29
CA PHE A 401 -10.68 1.01 6.69
C PHE A 401 -9.90 -0.28 6.44
N ALA A 402 -10.62 -1.40 6.43
CA ALA A 402 -10.11 -2.69 6.02
C ALA A 402 -11.13 -3.45 5.17
N VAL A 403 -10.67 -4.10 4.11
CA VAL A 403 -11.48 -4.92 3.22
C VAL A 403 -10.85 -6.30 3.10
N ALA A 404 -11.66 -7.36 3.20
CA ALA A 404 -11.30 -8.66 2.69
C ALA A 404 -11.94 -8.84 1.32
N HIS A 405 -11.13 -9.00 0.29
CA HIS A 405 -11.55 -9.15 -1.09
C HIS A 405 -11.12 -10.51 -1.62
N ARG A 406 -12.00 -11.20 -2.35
CA ARG A 406 -11.63 -12.40 -3.10
C ARG A 406 -11.67 -12.07 -4.60
N PRO A 407 -10.52 -12.11 -5.31
CA PRO A 407 -10.47 -11.85 -6.74
C PRO A 407 -11.52 -12.66 -7.51
N GLY A 408 -12.28 -11.99 -8.37
CA GLY A 408 -13.38 -12.59 -9.15
C GLY A 408 -14.65 -12.97 -8.37
N ALA A 409 -14.66 -12.86 -7.05
CA ALA A 409 -15.84 -13.11 -6.20
C ALA A 409 -16.32 -11.86 -5.44
N GLY A 410 -15.50 -10.80 -5.37
CA GLY A 410 -15.84 -9.54 -4.73
C GLY A 410 -15.50 -9.48 -3.24
N ASP A 411 -16.03 -8.47 -2.57
CA ASP A 411 -15.75 -8.19 -1.17
C ASP A 411 -16.46 -9.21 -0.26
N VAL A 412 -15.70 -9.79 0.66
CA VAL A 412 -16.16 -10.78 1.64
C VAL A 412 -16.64 -10.08 2.91
N TRP A 413 -15.89 -9.09 3.38
CA TRP A 413 -16.29 -8.19 4.45
C TRP A 413 -15.55 -6.87 4.34
N THR A 414 -16.16 -5.82 4.90
CA THR A 414 -15.58 -4.48 4.99
C THR A 414 -15.68 -3.95 6.42
N ARG A 415 -14.71 -3.15 6.84
CA ARG A 415 -14.65 -2.54 8.17
C ARG A 415 -14.14 -1.11 8.06
N GLN A 416 -14.63 -0.29 8.98
CA GLN A 416 -14.13 1.05 9.24
C GLN A 416 -14.00 1.20 10.76
N TRP A 417 -12.88 1.78 11.20
CA TRP A 417 -12.52 1.90 12.60
C TRP A 417 -11.77 3.22 12.83
N GLY A 418 -12.21 3.98 13.81
CA GLY A 418 -11.60 5.23 14.22
C GLY A 418 -12.48 5.97 15.24
N GLY A 419 -11.94 7.08 15.74
CA GLY A 419 -12.58 8.00 16.67
C GLY A 419 -12.74 9.40 16.06
N ALA A 420 -12.80 10.42 16.91
CA ALA A 420 -13.02 11.79 16.45
C ALA A 420 -11.77 12.46 15.83
N GLU A 421 -10.59 11.87 16.03
CA GLU A 421 -9.30 12.42 15.61
C GLU A 421 -8.87 11.85 14.24
N TYR A 422 -7.58 11.97 13.90
CA TYR A 422 -7.00 11.24 12.78
C TYR A 422 -6.55 9.86 13.27
N ASP A 423 -7.12 8.81 12.71
CA ASP A 423 -6.70 7.41 12.87
C ASP A 423 -6.18 6.91 11.51
N LEU A 424 -4.87 6.98 11.32
CA LEU A 424 -4.21 6.71 10.05
C LEU A 424 -3.69 5.27 10.03
N GLY A 425 -4.13 4.48 9.06
CA GLY A 425 -3.52 3.18 8.79
C GLY A 425 -2.12 3.38 8.21
N ALA A 426 -1.22 2.44 8.44
CA ALA A 426 0.13 2.45 7.86
C ALA A 426 0.42 1.16 7.08
N ALA A 427 0.08 0.00 7.63
CA ALA A 427 0.35 -1.28 7.00
C ALA A 427 -0.55 -2.40 7.51
N THR A 428 -0.61 -3.52 6.77
CA THR A 428 -1.44 -4.67 7.13
C THR A 428 -0.75 -5.99 6.80
N GLN A 429 -0.81 -6.95 7.73
CA GLN A 429 -0.17 -8.24 7.54
C GLN A 429 -1.04 -9.38 8.06
N TRP A 430 -1.22 -10.38 7.21
CA TRP A 430 -1.94 -11.61 7.56
C TRP A 430 -0.99 -12.54 8.31
N SER A 431 -1.45 -13.03 9.46
CA SER A 431 -0.74 -13.98 10.29
C SER A 431 -1.18 -15.42 10.01
N PRO A 432 -0.26 -16.41 10.08
CA PRO A 432 -0.60 -17.84 9.93
C PRO A 432 -1.66 -18.36 10.92
N ASP A 433 -1.88 -17.68 12.04
CA ASP A 433 -2.91 -18.00 13.04
C ASP A 433 -4.34 -17.58 12.64
N GLY A 434 -4.49 -16.85 11.53
CA GLY A 434 -5.78 -16.36 11.05
C GLY A 434 -6.15 -14.96 11.54
N THR A 435 -5.19 -14.22 12.08
CA THR A 435 -5.35 -12.80 12.45
C THR A 435 -4.82 -11.89 11.34
N LEU A 436 -5.61 -10.88 10.99
CA LEU A 436 -5.15 -9.73 10.23
C LEU A 436 -4.71 -8.63 11.21
N TYR A 437 -3.44 -8.26 11.16
CA TYR A 437 -2.91 -7.12 11.89
C TYR A 437 -2.95 -5.87 11.02
N VAL A 438 -3.44 -4.75 11.57
CA VAL A 438 -3.36 -3.43 10.93
C VAL A 438 -2.66 -2.47 11.88
N ALA A 439 -1.49 -1.99 11.49
CA ALA A 439 -0.72 -1.01 12.25
C ALA A 439 -1.03 0.41 11.76
N GLY A 440 -0.91 1.39 12.65
CA GLY A 440 -1.12 2.78 12.29
C GLY A 440 -0.80 3.75 13.42
N THR A 441 -1.15 5.01 13.20
CA THR A 441 -0.93 6.13 14.13
C THR A 441 -2.23 6.87 14.36
N GLY A 442 -2.58 7.09 15.61
CA GLY A 442 -3.79 7.82 16.02
C GLY A 442 -3.52 8.71 17.23
N GLY A 443 -4.01 9.95 17.20
CA GLY A 443 -3.85 10.88 18.33
C GLY A 443 -2.39 11.24 18.69
N GLY A 444 -1.42 10.92 17.82
CA GLY A 444 0.01 11.13 18.04
C GLY A 444 0.79 9.89 18.46
N ASP A 445 0.09 8.80 18.79
CA ASP A 445 0.65 7.53 19.27
C ASP A 445 0.35 6.37 18.29
N LEU A 446 0.95 5.22 18.54
CA LEU A 446 0.84 4.02 17.70
C LEU A 446 -0.35 3.16 18.11
N PHE A 447 -0.96 2.49 17.13
CA PHE A 447 -1.90 1.40 17.38
C PHE A 447 -1.64 0.16 16.52
N LEU A 448 -2.14 -0.97 17.02
CA LEU A 448 -2.20 -2.25 16.32
C LEU A 448 -3.59 -2.87 16.53
N LEU A 449 -4.33 -2.99 15.43
CA LEU A 449 -5.63 -3.68 15.39
C LEU A 449 -5.41 -5.15 15.08
N ALA A 450 -6.23 -6.02 15.66
CA ALA A 450 -6.29 -7.44 15.30
C ALA A 450 -7.72 -7.81 14.89
N TYR A 451 -7.91 -8.14 13.61
CA TYR A 451 -9.15 -8.71 13.12
C TYR A 451 -9.03 -10.22 12.96
N ASP A 452 -10.09 -10.96 13.27
CA ASP A 452 -10.15 -12.37 12.88
C ASP A 452 -10.49 -12.53 11.38
N ALA A 453 -10.43 -13.75 10.88
CA ALA A 453 -10.75 -14.08 9.49
C ALA A 453 -12.16 -13.65 9.02
N SER A 454 -13.11 -13.43 9.95
CA SER A 454 -14.47 -12.95 9.66
C SER A 454 -14.58 -11.42 9.65
N GLY A 455 -13.48 -10.73 9.94
CA GLY A 455 -13.39 -9.29 10.11
C GLY A 455 -13.89 -8.81 11.47
N SER A 456 -14.06 -9.69 12.46
CA SER A 456 -14.42 -9.23 13.81
C SER A 456 -13.18 -8.68 14.51
N LEU A 457 -13.26 -7.47 15.07
CA LEU A 457 -12.16 -6.86 15.79
C LEU A 457 -11.98 -7.56 17.14
N GLY A 458 -10.88 -8.30 17.30
CA GLY A 458 -10.52 -9.02 18.52
C GLY A 458 -9.91 -8.12 19.59
N GLY A 459 -9.25 -7.04 19.19
CA GLY A 459 -8.67 -6.06 20.10
C GLY A 459 -7.89 -4.96 19.42
N VAL A 460 -7.48 -3.98 20.23
CA VAL A 460 -6.60 -2.88 19.84
C VAL A 460 -5.52 -2.71 20.91
N ARG A 461 -4.27 -2.57 20.47
CA ARG A 461 -3.15 -2.20 21.33
C ARG A 461 -2.70 -0.80 20.98
N TRP A 462 -2.66 0.08 21.97
CA TRP A 462 -2.07 1.42 21.87
C TRP A 462 -0.75 1.47 22.63
N TRP A 463 0.23 2.19 22.09
CA TRP A 463 1.49 2.50 22.77
C TRP A 463 2.16 3.70 22.11
N GLY A 464 3.05 4.36 22.83
CA GLY A 464 3.71 5.57 22.35
C GLY A 464 4.57 6.19 23.43
N SER A 465 5.24 7.26 23.06
CA SER A 465 6.08 8.11 23.89
C SER A 465 5.36 9.44 24.16
N SER A 466 6.01 10.39 24.82
CA SER A 466 5.46 11.75 24.92
C SER A 466 5.62 12.57 23.63
N ALA A 467 6.36 12.05 22.65
CA ALA A 467 6.57 12.67 21.35
C ALA A 467 5.63 12.05 20.30
N LEU A 468 5.61 12.61 19.10
CA LEU A 468 4.87 12.00 17.99
C LEU A 468 5.57 10.72 17.53
N ASP A 469 4.80 9.65 17.40
CA ASP A 469 5.25 8.34 16.95
C ASP A 469 4.51 7.93 15.66
N ALA A 470 5.27 7.49 14.66
CA ALA A 470 4.73 7.13 13.35
C ALA A 470 4.99 5.66 13.03
N ALA A 471 3.92 4.86 12.86
CA ALA A 471 4.03 3.52 12.29
C ALA A 471 4.23 3.63 10.77
N TYR A 472 5.07 2.75 10.20
CA TYR A 472 5.27 2.64 8.76
C TYR A 472 4.97 1.25 8.22
N ASP A 473 5.31 0.19 8.96
CA ASP A 473 5.07 -1.18 8.47
C ASP A 473 4.80 -2.19 9.60
N VAL A 474 4.18 -3.31 9.26
CA VAL A 474 3.99 -4.48 10.12
C VAL A 474 4.40 -5.76 9.40
N ALA A 475 5.31 -6.52 10.02
CA ALA A 475 5.71 -7.84 9.52
C ALA A 475 5.34 -8.93 10.51
N VAL A 476 5.01 -10.13 10.03
CA VAL A 476 4.70 -11.28 10.88
C VAL A 476 5.69 -12.40 10.59
N ALA A 477 6.31 -12.96 11.64
CA ALA A 477 7.16 -14.14 11.52
C ALA A 477 6.33 -15.41 11.28
N PRO A 478 6.93 -16.47 10.72
CA PRO A 478 6.26 -17.77 10.58
C PRO A 478 5.68 -18.34 11.89
N GLY A 479 6.23 -17.93 13.04
CA GLY A 479 5.73 -18.31 14.36
C GLY A 479 4.56 -17.47 14.89
N GLY A 480 4.04 -16.50 14.13
CA GLY A 480 2.91 -15.64 14.51
C GLY A 480 3.28 -14.35 15.24
N ARG A 481 4.55 -14.17 15.65
CA ARG A 481 5.01 -12.92 16.26
C ARG A 481 4.94 -11.77 15.25
N ALA A 482 4.24 -10.69 15.60
CA ALA A 482 4.14 -9.47 14.81
C ALA A 482 5.22 -8.46 15.22
N TYR A 483 5.74 -7.72 14.25
CA TYR A 483 6.71 -6.64 14.44
C TYR A 483 6.16 -5.38 13.79
N VAL A 484 5.91 -4.36 14.59
CA VAL A 484 5.56 -3.02 14.08
C VAL A 484 6.81 -2.17 14.05
N VAL A 485 7.06 -1.53 12.92
CA VAL A 485 8.22 -0.67 12.72
C VAL A 485 7.78 0.73 12.31
N GLY A 486 8.61 1.70 12.65
CA GLY A 486 8.32 3.09 12.39
C GLY A 486 9.44 4.00 12.85
N SER A 487 9.11 5.27 13.07
CA SER A 487 10.05 6.24 13.64
C SER A 487 9.45 7.01 14.81
N SER A 488 10.31 7.42 15.75
CA SER A 488 9.93 8.23 16.91
C SER A 488 11.03 9.25 17.24
N ARG A 489 10.63 10.43 17.71
CA ARG A 489 11.53 11.42 18.37
C ARG A 489 11.62 11.22 19.87
N GLY A 490 10.80 10.32 20.41
CA GLY A 490 10.75 9.98 21.81
C GLY A 490 11.42 8.64 22.08
N GLN A 491 11.35 8.24 23.35
CA GLN A 491 11.93 7.00 23.85
C GLN A 491 10.87 5.90 23.82
N LEU A 492 11.14 4.85 23.03
CA LEU A 492 10.36 3.62 22.87
C LEU A 492 11.30 2.42 23.04
N GLY A 493 11.64 2.09 24.29
CA GLY A 493 12.55 0.99 24.66
C GLY A 493 14.01 1.39 24.93
N ALA A 494 14.55 2.44 24.30
CA ALA A 494 15.91 2.94 24.56
C ALA A 494 16.01 4.47 24.39
N GLU A 495 17.12 5.09 24.79
CA GLU A 495 17.32 6.53 24.53
C GLU A 495 17.32 6.81 23.01
N SER A 496 16.49 7.75 22.57
CA SER A 496 16.54 8.27 21.20
C SER A 496 17.91 8.92 20.96
N ALA A 497 18.54 8.53 19.84
CA ALA A 497 19.88 8.93 19.46
C ALA A 497 19.92 10.31 18.80
N GLY A 498 18.85 11.10 18.74
CA GLY A 498 18.92 12.48 18.27
C GLY A 498 17.63 13.00 17.68
N GLN A 499 17.44 12.76 16.37
CA GLN A 499 16.21 13.15 15.67
C GLN A 499 15.22 11.97 15.66
N GLU A 500 14.44 11.79 14.59
CA GLU A 500 13.58 10.62 14.43
C GLU A 500 14.44 9.37 14.28
N ASP A 501 14.28 8.40 15.18
CA ASP A 501 14.98 7.11 15.14
C ASP A 501 13.99 5.98 14.85
N ILE A 502 14.51 4.90 14.28
CA ILE A 502 13.75 3.69 14.00
C ILE A 502 13.33 3.08 15.33
N PHE A 503 12.05 2.72 15.47
CA PHE A 503 11.60 1.81 16.52
C PHE A 503 11.15 0.48 15.92
N ILE A 504 11.23 -0.57 16.74
CA ILE A 504 10.71 -1.90 16.46
C ILE A 504 9.98 -2.37 17.72
N SER A 505 8.72 -2.74 17.59
CA SER A 505 7.90 -3.27 18.69
C SER A 505 7.39 -4.66 18.34
N ALA A 506 7.73 -5.66 19.15
CA ALA A 506 7.32 -7.04 18.94
C ALA A 506 6.09 -7.40 19.76
N PHE A 507 5.14 -8.12 19.15
CA PHE A 507 3.87 -8.50 19.77
C PHE A 507 3.55 -9.99 19.57
N GLU A 508 2.94 -10.58 20.59
CA GLU A 508 2.24 -11.86 20.53
C GLU A 508 0.83 -11.63 21.06
N ASP A 509 -0.21 -11.92 20.28
CA ASP A 509 -1.61 -11.69 20.64
C ASP A 509 -1.87 -10.28 21.21
N LEU A 510 -1.36 -9.24 20.53
CA LEU A 510 -1.41 -7.82 20.94
C LEU A 510 -0.69 -7.50 22.28
N THR A 511 0.03 -8.46 22.87
CA THR A 511 0.86 -8.25 24.07
C THR A 511 2.28 -7.92 23.65
N LEU A 512 2.76 -6.75 24.09
CA LEU A 512 4.12 -6.30 23.82
C LEU A 512 5.13 -7.27 24.46
N GLN A 513 6.04 -7.79 23.65
CA GLN A 513 7.10 -8.70 24.07
C GLN A 513 8.42 -7.98 24.33
N TRP A 514 8.77 -7.00 23.49
CA TRP A 514 9.94 -6.13 23.65
C TRP A 514 9.87 -4.95 22.68
N GLN A 515 10.65 -3.92 22.97
CA GLN A 515 10.87 -2.78 22.07
C GLN A 515 12.36 -2.48 21.92
N MET A 516 12.73 -2.01 20.74
CA MET A 516 14.11 -1.66 20.40
C MET A 516 14.11 -0.40 19.53
N GLN A 517 15.12 0.46 19.71
CA GLN A 517 15.39 1.58 18.80
C GLN A 517 16.77 1.46 18.13
N LEU A 518 16.84 1.97 16.90
CA LEU A 518 18.03 2.03 16.06
C LEU A 518 18.12 3.39 15.38
N GLY A 519 19.29 4.03 15.42
CA GLY A 519 19.45 5.31 14.75
C GLY A 519 20.79 5.97 15.02
N THR A 520 20.92 7.17 14.47
CA THR A 520 22.09 8.04 14.55
C THR A 520 21.67 9.39 15.16
N SER A 521 22.57 10.37 15.22
CA SER A 521 22.16 11.74 15.60
C SER A 521 21.31 12.46 14.54
N ALA A 522 21.19 11.88 13.35
CA ALA A 522 20.36 12.39 12.27
C ALA A 522 19.04 11.61 12.20
N GLY A 523 18.17 11.93 11.24
CA GLY A 523 16.91 11.19 11.07
C GLY A 523 17.14 9.83 10.41
N ASP A 524 16.52 8.79 10.95
CA ASP A 524 16.60 7.40 10.53
C ASP A 524 15.18 6.80 10.48
N LEU A 525 14.70 6.45 9.29
CA LEU A 525 13.33 5.98 9.07
C LEU A 525 13.35 4.58 8.45
N ALA A 526 12.76 3.60 9.13
CA ALA A 526 12.45 2.29 8.56
C ALA A 526 11.05 2.33 7.96
N LEU A 527 10.96 2.26 6.64
CA LEU A 527 9.70 2.37 5.89
C LEU A 527 9.08 1.01 5.56
N ALA A 528 9.86 -0.06 5.61
CA ALA A 528 9.39 -1.41 5.32
C ALA A 528 10.07 -2.46 6.20
N ALA A 529 9.35 -3.52 6.51
CA ALA A 529 9.79 -4.68 7.27
C ALA A 529 9.29 -5.98 6.62
N THR A 530 10.10 -7.03 6.70
CA THR A 530 9.67 -8.38 6.32
C THR A 530 10.43 -9.44 7.10
N THR A 531 9.93 -10.68 7.13
CA THR A 531 10.64 -11.80 7.75
C THR A 531 11.19 -12.76 6.70
N GLY A 532 12.39 -13.25 6.94
CA GLY A 532 13.02 -14.27 6.09
C GLY A 532 12.50 -15.68 6.38
N PRO A 533 12.84 -16.65 5.51
CA PRO A 533 12.49 -18.07 5.73
C PRO A 533 13.17 -18.67 6.97
N ASP A 534 14.21 -18.02 7.49
CA ASP A 534 14.90 -18.35 8.73
C ASP A 534 14.30 -17.69 9.98
N GLY A 535 13.24 -16.87 9.82
CA GLY A 535 12.63 -16.09 10.89
C GLY A 535 13.38 -14.80 11.24
N GLY A 536 14.47 -14.46 10.53
CA GLY A 536 15.15 -13.18 10.71
C GLY A 536 14.28 -12.01 10.27
N LEU A 537 14.37 -10.88 10.98
CA LEU A 537 13.65 -9.64 10.64
C LEU A 537 14.55 -8.75 9.79
N TYR A 538 14.01 -8.25 8.67
CA TYR A 538 14.70 -7.38 7.74
C TYR A 538 13.96 -6.06 7.63
N LEU A 539 14.68 -4.95 7.73
CA LEU A 539 14.14 -3.60 7.64
C LEU A 539 14.79 -2.86 6.49
N ALA A 540 14.01 -2.07 5.75
CA ALA A 540 14.54 -1.14 4.75
C ALA A 540 13.98 0.26 4.98
N GLY A 541 14.77 1.26 4.58
CA GLY A 541 14.43 2.65 4.82
C GLY A 541 15.51 3.61 4.35
N HIS A 542 15.51 4.82 4.89
CA HIS A 542 16.55 5.80 4.60
C HIS A 542 17.09 6.50 5.84
N THR A 543 18.35 6.90 5.78
CA THR A 543 19.08 7.58 6.85
C THR A 543 19.66 8.90 6.37
N LEU A 544 19.62 9.92 7.21
CA LEU A 544 20.30 11.20 7.04
C LEU A 544 21.69 11.21 7.70
N GLY A 545 22.11 10.08 8.28
CA GLY A 545 23.35 9.89 9.02
C GLY A 545 24.17 8.71 8.54
N ASP A 546 25.06 8.23 9.44
CA ASP A 546 26.03 7.17 9.17
C ASP A 546 25.61 5.83 9.79
N LEU A 547 24.40 5.35 9.51
CA LEU A 547 23.80 4.17 10.16
C LEU A 547 24.54 2.85 9.86
N GLY A 548 24.94 2.64 8.61
CA GLY A 548 25.60 1.42 8.13
C GLY A 548 26.93 1.68 7.41
N GLY A 549 27.35 2.94 7.34
CA GLY A 549 28.49 3.44 6.58
C GLY A 549 28.43 4.96 6.48
N PRO A 550 29.38 5.62 5.83
CA PRO A 550 29.34 7.08 5.66
C PRO A 550 28.16 7.50 4.78
N ASN A 551 27.46 8.56 5.17
CA ASN A 551 26.42 9.19 4.36
C ASN A 551 27.01 9.76 3.07
N ALA A 552 26.52 9.28 1.93
CA ALA A 552 27.01 9.68 0.62
C ALA A 552 26.46 11.05 0.17
N GLY A 553 25.32 11.48 0.73
CA GLY A 553 24.56 12.60 0.21
C GLY A 553 23.63 13.25 1.25
N LYS A 554 22.35 13.38 0.89
CA LYS A 554 21.33 13.96 1.77
C LYS A 554 20.58 12.89 2.55
N ALA A 555 20.26 11.80 1.88
CA ALA A 555 19.58 10.65 2.44
C ALA A 555 20.08 9.43 1.69
N ASP A 556 20.45 8.38 2.41
CA ASP A 556 20.92 7.12 1.86
C ASP A 556 19.92 6.01 2.19
N GLY A 557 19.71 5.10 1.24
CA GLY A 557 18.97 3.87 1.51
C GLY A 557 19.75 2.94 2.43
N PHE A 558 19.03 2.20 3.27
CA PHE A 558 19.64 1.15 4.10
C PHE A 558 18.82 -0.14 4.10
N VAL A 559 19.49 -1.22 4.51
CA VAL A 559 18.87 -2.47 4.94
C VAL A 559 19.52 -2.93 6.25
N VAL A 560 18.69 -3.34 7.21
CA VAL A 560 19.11 -3.95 8.49
C VAL A 560 18.61 -5.39 8.53
N ARG A 561 19.44 -6.32 8.98
CA ARG A 561 19.00 -7.67 9.38
C ARG A 561 19.18 -7.85 10.88
N LEU A 562 18.11 -8.28 11.53
CA LEU A 562 18.06 -8.66 12.95
C LEU A 562 17.85 -10.17 13.06
N GLU A 563 18.49 -10.77 14.06
CA GLU A 563 18.33 -12.20 14.36
C GLU A 563 18.14 -12.41 15.86
N ALA A 564 17.46 -13.49 16.23
CA ALA A 564 17.25 -13.84 17.63
C ALA A 564 18.58 -14.07 18.35
N ILE A 565 18.68 -13.57 19.58
CA ILE A 565 19.79 -13.85 20.49
C ILE A 565 19.57 -15.25 21.04
N GLU A 566 20.49 -16.17 20.74
CA GLU A 566 20.44 -17.53 21.27
C GLU A 566 20.53 -17.52 22.80
N ALA A 567 19.85 -18.47 23.44
CA ALA A 567 19.72 -18.52 24.90
C ALA A 567 21.07 -18.69 25.63
N GLU A 568 22.14 -19.11 24.94
CA GLU A 568 23.49 -19.22 25.50
C GLU A 568 24.24 -17.88 25.52
N ASP A 569 23.79 -16.89 24.73
CA ASP A 569 24.40 -15.56 24.60
C ASP A 569 23.64 -14.47 25.40
N ARG A 570 22.58 -14.86 26.12
CA ARG A 570 21.88 -14.02 27.14
C ARG A 570 22.47 -14.26 28.51
#